data_AF-A0AA37TKZ5-F1
#
_entry.id   AF-A0AA37TKZ5-F1
#
_cell.length_a   1.000
_cell.length_b   1.000
_cell.length_c   1.000
_cell.angle_alpha   90.00
_cell.angle_beta   90.00
_cell.angle_gamma   90.00
#
_symmetry.space_group_name_H-M   'P 1'
#
loop_
_entity.id
_entity.type
_entity.pdbx_description
1 polymer ?
#
loop_
_entity_poly.entity_id
_entity_poly.type
_entity_poly.pdbx_seq_one_letter_code
_entity_poly.pdbx_strand_id
1 'polypeptide(L)'
;MKRPLTTGSAAPPPSGSRPTAPEDPPVPTWREVAPIVAALVAVLEAIETGPKAGPAMKAHRSAMRRQGEAAAALGGPEAMAAVLQQVAAIDPQRAERRLAFIREAWTGLSGWPPDAPPDGHDHQPP
;
A
#
# COMPACT_ATOMS: atom_id res chain seq x y z
N MET A 1 73.31 9.52 15.70
CA MET A 1 72.30 9.47 14.62
C MET A 1 70.93 9.83 15.19
N LYS A 2 70.04 10.33 14.33
CA LYS A 2 68.99 11.33 14.59
C LYS A 2 67.74 10.70 15.26
N ARG A 3 67.17 11.38 16.26
CA ARG A 3 65.79 11.13 16.73
C ARG A 3 64.81 11.76 15.74
N PRO A 4 63.64 11.17 15.51
CA PRO A 4 62.45 11.96 15.25
C PRO A 4 61.38 11.71 16.33
N LEU A 5 61.00 12.82 16.95
CA LEU A 5 59.72 13.03 17.63
C LEU A 5 58.69 13.35 16.54
N THR A 6 57.55 12.66 16.49
CA THR A 6 56.35 13.23 15.86
C THR A 6 55.09 12.79 16.59
N THR A 7 54.35 13.81 16.97
CA THR A 7 52.99 13.85 17.50
C THR A 7 52.02 13.19 16.53
N GLY A 8 51.08 12.38 17.04
CA GLY A 8 49.94 11.88 16.29
C GLY A 8 48.72 11.80 17.20
N SER A 9 47.80 12.74 17.03
CA SER A 9 46.59 12.98 17.82
C SER A 9 45.79 11.73 18.18
N ALA A 10 45.27 11.73 19.40
CA ALA A 10 44.12 10.93 19.81
C ALA A 10 42.96 11.13 18.81
N ALA A 11 42.46 10.04 18.25
CA ALA A 11 41.15 10.00 17.62
C ALA A 11 40.12 9.53 18.67
N PRO A 12 38.98 10.22 18.83
CA PRO A 12 37.92 9.78 19.75
C PRO A 12 37.27 8.48 19.25
N PRO A 13 36.69 7.66 20.14
CA PRO A 13 35.86 6.52 19.73
C PRO A 13 34.65 7.04 18.94
N PRO A 14 34.13 6.30 17.94
CA PRO A 14 32.84 6.63 17.36
C PRO A 14 31.74 6.37 18.40
N SER A 15 31.45 7.39 19.22
CA SER A 15 30.18 7.52 19.92
C SER A 15 29.13 7.87 18.87
N GLY A 16 28.31 6.89 18.51
CA GLY A 16 27.25 7.06 17.54
C GLY A 16 26.24 5.92 17.64
N SER A 17 25.63 5.77 18.82
CA SER A 17 24.36 5.08 18.97
C SER A 17 23.38 5.64 17.94
N ARG A 18 23.13 4.91 16.85
CA ARG A 18 21.88 5.07 16.11
C ARG A 18 20.94 4.01 16.67
N PRO A 19 19.92 4.38 17.45
CA PRO A 19 18.80 3.47 17.69
C PRO A 19 18.32 2.99 16.33
N THR A 20 18.19 1.68 16.17
CA THR A 20 17.44 1.04 15.07
C THR A 20 16.24 1.93 14.75
N ALA A 21 16.27 2.58 13.59
CA ALA A 21 15.07 3.18 13.03
C ALA A 21 14.00 2.08 13.05
N PRO A 22 12.73 2.39 13.34
CA PRO A 22 11.66 1.45 13.04
C PRO A 22 11.87 1.05 11.58
N GLU A 23 12.25 -0.21 11.33
CA GLU A 23 12.13 -0.77 10.00
C GLU A 23 10.65 -0.63 9.69
N ASP A 24 10.29 0.28 8.78
CA ASP A 24 8.98 0.24 8.15
C ASP A 24 8.76 -1.21 7.72
N PRO A 25 7.59 -1.81 8.03
CA PRO A 25 7.34 -3.18 7.62
C PRO A 25 7.61 -3.28 6.11
N PRO A 26 8.29 -4.34 5.65
CA PRO A 26 8.66 -4.46 4.24
C PRO A 26 7.40 -4.32 3.40
N VAL A 27 7.44 -3.38 2.44
CA VAL A 27 6.34 -3.18 1.49
C VAL A 27 6.01 -4.53 0.86
N PRO A 28 4.76 -5.02 0.94
CA PRO A 28 4.44 -6.34 0.42
C PRO A 28 4.77 -6.41 -1.06
N THR A 29 5.46 -7.47 -1.42
CA THR A 29 5.94 -7.70 -2.77
C THR A 29 4.78 -7.96 -3.71
N TRP A 30 5.01 -7.75 -5.01
CA TRP A 30 4.01 -7.97 -6.03
C TRP A 30 3.41 -9.39 -6.01
N ARG A 31 4.20 -10.38 -5.56
CA ARG A 31 3.79 -11.79 -5.44
C ARG A 31 2.84 -12.03 -4.27
N GLU A 32 3.01 -11.29 -3.18
CA GLU A 32 2.23 -11.46 -1.96
C GLU A 32 0.80 -10.97 -2.15
N VAL A 33 0.60 -9.89 -2.92
CA VAL A 33 -0.74 -9.39 -3.25
C VAL A 33 -1.41 -10.10 -4.43
N ALA A 34 -0.67 -10.91 -5.20
CA ALA A 34 -1.17 -11.57 -6.42
C ALA A 34 -2.45 -12.43 -6.22
N PRO A 35 -2.61 -13.19 -5.12
CA PRO A 35 -3.84 -13.94 -4.87
C PRO A 35 -5.07 -13.03 -4.67
N ILE A 36 -4.87 -11.89 -4.01
CA ILE A 36 -5.92 -10.88 -3.78
C ILE A 36 -6.33 -10.27 -5.11
N VAL A 37 -5.35 -9.92 -5.94
CA VAL A 37 -5.55 -9.39 -7.30
C VAL A 37 -6.36 -10.38 -8.15
N ALA A 38 -5.97 -11.66 -8.17
CA ALA A 38 -6.67 -12.69 -8.93
C ALA A 38 -8.14 -12.85 -8.48
N ALA A 39 -8.40 -12.85 -7.16
CA ALA A 39 -9.75 -12.94 -6.62
C ALA A 39 -10.60 -11.72 -7.01
N LEU A 40 -10.04 -10.52 -7.01
CA LEU A 40 -10.73 -9.31 -7.45
C LEU A 40 -11.07 -9.35 -8.94
N VAL A 41 -10.11 -9.77 -9.78
CA VAL A 41 -10.35 -9.90 -11.23
C VAL A 41 -11.48 -10.88 -11.51
N ALA A 42 -11.52 -12.03 -10.84
CA ALA A 42 -12.61 -13.00 -10.99
C ALA A 42 -13.99 -12.42 -10.60
N VAL A 43 -14.06 -11.64 -9.51
CA VAL A 43 -15.31 -10.98 -9.10
C VAL A 43 -15.72 -9.91 -10.12
N LEU A 44 -14.77 -9.14 -10.66
CA LEU A 44 -15.04 -8.12 -11.67
C LEU A 44 -15.53 -8.73 -12.98
N GLU A 45 -14.96 -9.84 -13.41
CA GLU A 45 -15.43 -10.58 -14.60
C GLU A 45 -16.84 -11.15 -14.40
N ALA A 46 -17.17 -11.60 -13.19
CA ALA A 46 -18.52 -12.04 -12.85
C ALA A 46 -19.54 -10.88 -12.91
N ILE A 47 -19.16 -9.67 -12.48
CA ILE A 47 -20.00 -8.47 -12.62
C ILE A 47 -20.20 -8.11 -14.10
N GLU A 48 -19.13 -8.21 -14.90
CA GLU A 48 -19.15 -7.85 -16.32
C GLU A 48 -20.03 -8.80 -17.16
N THR A 49 -20.13 -10.06 -16.76
CA THR A 49 -20.90 -11.10 -17.46
C THR A 49 -22.29 -11.35 -16.86
N GLY A 50 -22.50 -10.91 -15.62
CA GLY A 50 -23.69 -11.21 -14.82
C GLY A 50 -24.76 -10.11 -14.75
N PRO A 51 -25.82 -10.35 -13.96
CA PRO A 51 -26.87 -9.37 -13.70
C PRO A 51 -26.31 -8.12 -13.00
N LYS A 52 -26.57 -6.93 -13.57
CA LYS A 52 -26.05 -5.65 -13.08
C LYS A 52 -26.76 -5.10 -11.82
N ALA A 53 -27.73 -5.83 -11.27
CA ALA A 53 -28.53 -5.40 -10.14
C ALA A 53 -28.99 -6.59 -9.29
N GLY A 54 -29.39 -6.30 -8.05
CA GLY A 54 -29.98 -7.27 -7.14
C GLY A 54 -29.01 -7.94 -6.17
N PRO A 55 -29.42 -9.03 -5.51
CA PRO A 55 -28.66 -9.67 -4.43
C PRO A 55 -27.23 -10.07 -4.82
N ALA A 56 -27.00 -10.43 -6.08
CA ALA A 56 -25.68 -10.78 -6.61
C ALA A 56 -24.67 -9.62 -6.47
N MET A 57 -25.09 -8.38 -6.78
CA MET A 57 -24.21 -7.21 -6.65
C MET A 57 -23.79 -6.95 -5.20
N LYS A 58 -24.68 -7.20 -4.22
CA LYS A 58 -24.33 -7.09 -2.80
C LYS A 58 -23.29 -8.15 -2.40
N ALA A 59 -23.42 -9.38 -2.92
CA ALA A 59 -22.45 -10.44 -2.70
C ALA A 59 -21.08 -10.12 -3.32
N HIS A 60 -21.05 -9.57 -4.54
CA HIS A 60 -19.82 -9.12 -5.18
C HIS A 60 -19.14 -7.98 -4.42
N ARG A 61 -19.91 -6.97 -3.97
CA ARG A 61 -19.39 -5.89 -3.13
C ARG A 61 -18.80 -6.42 -1.83
N SER A 62 -19.47 -7.37 -1.18
CA SER A 62 -18.97 -8.02 0.03
C SER A 62 -17.68 -8.81 -0.25
N ALA A 63 -17.59 -9.52 -1.38
CA ALA A 63 -16.37 -10.22 -1.77
C ALA A 63 -15.20 -9.26 -2.01
N MET A 64 -15.42 -8.17 -2.76
CA MET A 64 -14.40 -7.13 -2.95
C MET A 64 -13.96 -6.51 -1.63
N ARG A 65 -14.89 -6.23 -0.70
CA ARG A 65 -14.55 -5.70 0.62
C ARG A 65 -13.65 -6.63 1.43
N ARG A 66 -13.94 -7.93 1.46
CA ARG A 66 -13.08 -8.93 2.15
C ARG A 66 -11.67 -8.99 1.56
N GLN A 67 -11.53 -8.81 0.25
CA GLN A 67 -10.21 -8.74 -0.39
C GLN A 67 -9.46 -7.45 0.02
N GLY A 68 -10.17 -6.34 0.20
CA GLY A 68 -9.58 -5.11 0.74
C GLY A 68 -9.14 -5.26 2.20
N GLU A 69 -9.93 -5.91 3.04
CA GLU A 69 -9.56 -6.24 4.42
C GLU A 69 -8.32 -7.15 4.48
N ALA A 70 -8.23 -8.14 3.59
CA ALA A 70 -7.06 -8.99 3.46
C ALA A 70 -5.81 -8.20 3.01
N ALA A 71 -5.96 -7.26 2.07
CA ALA A 71 -4.86 -6.40 1.65
C ALA A 71 -4.40 -5.49 2.79
N ALA A 72 -5.34 -4.83 3.50
CA ALA A 72 -5.04 -3.99 4.64
C ALA A 72 -4.34 -4.78 5.77
N ALA A 73 -4.75 -6.02 6.01
CA ALA A 73 -4.09 -6.90 6.98
C ALA A 73 -2.68 -7.36 6.53
N LEU A 74 -2.46 -7.50 5.22
CA LEU A 74 -1.18 -7.95 4.66
C LEU A 74 -0.10 -6.88 4.76
N GLY A 75 -0.45 -5.62 4.51
CA GLY A 75 0.52 -4.52 4.58
C GLY A 75 -0.12 -3.16 4.37
N GLY A 76 -1.32 -2.98 4.95
CA GLY A 76 -1.95 -1.67 5.09
C GLY A 76 -2.23 -0.95 3.76
N PRO A 77 -2.17 0.40 3.79
CA PRO A 77 -2.34 1.25 2.62
C PRO A 77 -1.49 0.85 1.41
N GLU A 78 -0.23 0.46 1.64
CA GLU A 78 0.75 0.14 0.61
C GLU A 78 0.36 -1.13 -0.14
N ALA A 79 -0.10 -2.16 0.58
CA ALA A 79 -0.65 -3.37 -0.02
C ALA A 79 -1.91 -3.07 -0.85
N MET A 80 -2.81 -2.23 -0.31
CA MET A 80 -4.01 -1.82 -1.02
C MET A 80 -3.67 -1.06 -2.31
N ALA A 81 -2.68 -0.16 -2.28
CA ALA A 81 -2.18 0.55 -3.45
C ALA A 81 -1.56 -0.40 -4.49
N ALA A 82 -0.73 -1.35 -4.05
CA ALA A 82 -0.11 -2.35 -4.91
C ALA A 82 -1.17 -3.23 -5.62
N VAL A 83 -2.24 -3.61 -4.91
CA VAL A 83 -3.38 -4.34 -5.51
C VAL A 83 -4.04 -3.50 -6.61
N LEU A 84 -4.35 -2.21 -6.36
CA LEU A 84 -4.97 -1.34 -7.37
C LEU A 84 -4.08 -1.17 -8.60
N GLN A 85 -2.77 -0.99 -8.40
CA GLN A 85 -1.81 -0.88 -9.50
C GLN A 85 -1.78 -2.17 -10.34
N GLN A 86 -1.74 -3.34 -9.72
CA GLN A 86 -1.75 -4.60 -10.45
C GLN A 86 -3.06 -4.86 -11.19
N VAL A 87 -4.23 -4.58 -10.57
CA VAL A 87 -5.52 -4.69 -11.25
C VAL A 87 -5.59 -3.78 -12.48
N ALA A 88 -5.07 -2.55 -12.38
CA ALA A 88 -5.00 -1.63 -13.50
C ALA A 88 -4.07 -2.11 -14.62
N ALA A 89 -2.95 -2.73 -14.26
CA ALA A 89 -1.96 -3.26 -15.20
C ALA A 89 -2.46 -4.49 -15.97
N ILE A 90 -3.33 -5.32 -15.37
CA ILE A 90 -3.87 -6.53 -16.02
C ILE A 90 -4.77 -6.20 -17.21
N ASP A 91 -5.64 -5.20 -17.08
CA ASP A 91 -6.52 -4.75 -18.17
C ASP A 91 -6.62 -3.22 -18.18
N PRO A 92 -5.69 -2.54 -18.86
CA PRO A 92 -5.68 -1.07 -18.94
C PRO A 92 -6.93 -0.49 -19.59
N GLN A 93 -7.61 -1.23 -20.47
CA GLN A 93 -8.80 -0.76 -21.17
C GLN A 93 -10.03 -0.69 -20.26
N ARG A 94 -10.07 -1.53 -19.23
CA ARG A 94 -11.16 -1.58 -18.24
C ARG A 94 -10.76 -1.07 -16.87
N ALA A 95 -9.50 -0.66 -16.69
CA ALA A 95 -8.91 -0.28 -15.41
C ALA A 95 -9.77 0.73 -14.65
N GLU A 96 -10.13 1.86 -15.27
CA GLU A 96 -10.91 2.92 -14.60
C GLU A 96 -12.22 2.39 -14.01
N ARG A 97 -12.99 1.65 -14.82
CA ARG A 97 -14.28 1.07 -14.39
C ARG A 97 -14.09 0.02 -13.29
N ARG A 98 -13.10 -0.85 -13.42
CA ARG A 98 -12.80 -1.91 -12.44
C ARG A 98 -12.33 -1.31 -11.12
N LEU A 99 -11.47 -0.30 -11.16
CA LEU A 99 -10.99 0.41 -9.98
C LEU A 99 -12.12 1.18 -9.28
N ALA A 100 -13.09 1.72 -10.01
CA ALA A 100 -14.25 2.39 -9.41
C ALA A 100 -15.04 1.43 -8.50
N PHE A 101 -15.33 0.21 -8.96
CA PHE A 101 -16.02 -0.81 -8.15
C PHE A 101 -15.23 -1.20 -6.89
N ILE A 102 -13.90 -1.36 -7.04
CA ILE A 102 -13.04 -1.70 -5.91
C ILE A 102 -13.02 -0.57 -4.89
N ARG A 103 -12.78 0.68 -5.34
CA ARG A 103 -12.76 1.88 -4.50
C ARG A 103 -14.05 2.04 -3.70
N GLU A 104 -15.19 1.86 -4.35
CA GLU A 104 -16.51 1.95 -3.70
C GLU A 104 -16.73 0.85 -2.64
N ALA A 105 -16.20 -0.36 -2.89
CA ALA A 105 -16.29 -1.47 -1.95
C ALA A 105 -15.38 -1.28 -0.72
N TRP A 106 -14.25 -0.59 -0.91
CA TRP A 106 -13.22 -0.38 0.11
C TRP A 106 -13.40 0.88 0.96
N THR A 107 -14.40 1.70 0.66
CA THR A 107 -14.76 2.84 1.50
C THR A 107 -14.95 2.42 2.97
N GLY A 108 -14.25 3.13 3.86
CA GLY A 108 -14.28 2.90 5.31
C GLY A 108 -13.46 1.70 5.80
N LEU A 109 -12.57 1.14 4.97
CA LEU A 109 -11.55 0.20 5.43
C LEU A 109 -10.39 0.95 6.11
N SER A 110 -9.73 0.31 7.06
CA SER A 110 -8.54 0.85 7.71
C SER A 110 -7.42 1.04 6.69
N GLY A 111 -6.81 2.22 6.65
CA GLY A 111 -5.78 2.56 5.67
C GLY A 111 -6.33 2.99 4.29
N TRP A 112 -7.63 3.34 4.20
CA TRP A 112 -8.28 3.81 2.99
C TRP A 112 -8.70 5.29 3.07
N PRO A 113 -8.48 6.12 2.03
CA PRO A 113 -7.70 5.82 0.82
C PRO A 113 -6.19 5.73 1.10
N PRO A 114 -5.41 5.04 0.24
CA PRO A 114 -3.98 4.83 0.47
C PRO A 114 -3.13 6.10 0.39
N ASP A 115 -3.70 7.20 -0.10
CA ASP A 115 -3.19 8.57 0.00
C ASP A 115 -4.31 9.44 0.58
N ALA A 116 -4.38 9.54 1.90
CA ALA A 116 -4.95 10.74 2.51
C ALA A 116 -3.78 11.69 2.75
N PRO A 117 -3.71 12.88 2.12
CA PRO A 117 -2.71 13.86 2.52
C PRO A 117 -2.88 14.11 4.03
N PRO A 118 -1.80 14.25 4.81
CA PRO A 118 -1.94 14.73 6.17
C PRO A 118 -2.67 16.07 6.07
N ASP A 119 -3.81 16.21 6.76
CA ASP A 119 -4.54 17.45 6.82
C ASP A 119 -3.55 18.58 7.14
N GLY A 120 -3.23 19.38 6.11
CA GLY A 120 -2.37 20.55 6.22
C GLY A 120 -3.15 21.66 6.90
N HIS A 121 -3.49 21.45 8.17
CA HIS A 121 -3.83 22.52 9.10
C HIS A 121 -2.53 23.21 9.53
N ASP A 122 -1.90 23.92 8.59
CA ASP A 122 -0.93 24.95 8.96
C ASP A 122 -1.52 26.31 8.62
N HIS A 123 -1.69 27.06 9.71
CA HIS A 123 -2.01 28.47 9.79
C HIS A 123 -1.60 29.29 8.58
N GLN A 124 -2.58 29.96 7.97
CA GLN A 124 -2.33 31.15 7.17
C GLN A 124 -2.26 32.35 8.14
N PRO A 125 -1.08 32.94 8.41
CA PRO A 125 -1.05 34.22 9.10
C PRO A 125 -1.39 35.36 8.12
N PRO A 126 -1.99 36.46 8.61
CA PRO A 126 -2.09 37.71 7.86
C PRO A 126 -0.73 38.41 7.73
#